data_AF-A0A2M7Q9L2-F1
#
_entry.id   AF-A0A2M7Q9L2-F1
#
_cell.length_a   1.000
_cell.length_b   1.000
_cell.length_c   1.000
_cell.angle_alpha   90.00
_cell.angle_beta   90.00
_cell.angle_gamma   90.00
#
_symmetry.space_group_name_H-M   'P 1'
#
loop_
_entity.id
_entity.type
_entity.pdbx_description
1 polymer ?
#
loop_
_entity_poly.entity_id
_entity_poly.type
_entity_poly.pdbx_seq_one_letter_code
_entity_poly.pdbx_strand_id
1 'polypeptide(L)'
;MSTLVELKKQRKPIKNINIKHKESLTRSEKFATWITNRIGTTGFFIIILIWTVFWFLWNIFAPTKLHFDPFPAFVIWVFISNMFQLLFLPLIMISQNLQERHTIMRAENDFEINLKAEREIEAILINLEKQEEKIERILKKLGE
;
A
#
# COMPACT_ATOMS: atom_id res chain seq x y z
N MET A 1 -20.82 -9.77 -35.53
CA MET A 1 -20.36 -9.01 -34.34
C MET A 1 -20.81 -9.80 -33.12
N SER A 2 -19.95 -10.13 -32.15
CA SER A 2 -20.44 -10.70 -30.88
C SER A 2 -21.29 -9.64 -30.17
N THR A 3 -22.50 -10.00 -29.77
CA THR A 3 -23.41 -9.04 -29.12
C THR A 3 -22.87 -8.65 -27.74
N LEU A 4 -23.17 -7.43 -27.29
CA LEU A 4 -22.79 -6.94 -25.96
C LEU A 4 -23.15 -7.91 -24.81
N VAL A 5 -24.25 -8.63 -24.98
CA VAL A 5 -24.75 -9.66 -24.05
C VAL A 5 -23.77 -10.84 -23.94
N GLU A 6 -23.17 -11.28 -25.04
CA GLU A 6 -22.16 -12.37 -25.04
C GLU A 6 -20.88 -11.95 -24.34
N LEU A 7 -20.42 -10.71 -24.58
CA LEU A 7 -19.23 -10.17 -23.92
C LEU A 7 -19.43 -10.05 -22.41
N LYS A 8 -20.63 -9.67 -21.96
CA LYS A 8 -20.97 -9.57 -20.54
C LYS A 8 -21.03 -10.93 -19.86
N LYS A 9 -21.49 -11.97 -20.56
CA LYS A 9 -21.63 -13.33 -20.03
C LYS A 9 -20.29 -14.04 -19.80
N GLN A 10 -19.24 -13.65 -20.53
CA GLN A 10 -17.88 -14.21 -20.38
C GLN A 10 -17.02 -13.47 -19.34
N ARG A 11 -17.46 -12.29 -18.86
CA ARG A 11 -16.68 -11.50 -17.90
C ARG A 11 -16.77 -12.05 -16.49
N LYS A 12 -15.62 -12.18 -15.83
CA LYS A 12 -15.56 -12.42 -14.39
C LYS A 12 -16.03 -11.16 -13.65
N PRO A 13 -16.78 -11.29 -12.54
CA PRO A 13 -17.22 -10.14 -11.76
C PRO A 13 -16.01 -9.36 -11.24
N ILE A 14 -16.04 -8.04 -11.46
CA ILE A 14 -15.02 -7.12 -10.95
C ILE A 14 -15.08 -7.12 -9.43
N LYS A 15 -13.96 -7.44 -8.79
CA LYS A 15 -13.83 -7.52 -7.33
C LYS A 15 -12.65 -6.71 -6.89
N ASN A 16 -12.83 -5.93 -5.83
CA ASN A 16 -11.73 -5.22 -5.20
C ASN A 16 -10.81 -6.26 -4.51
N ILE A 17 -9.58 -6.38 -5.02
CA ILE A 17 -8.59 -7.36 -4.56
C ILE A 17 -8.06 -6.99 -3.17
N ASN A 18 -8.04 -5.70 -2.81
CA ASN A 18 -7.55 -5.22 -1.51
C ASN A 18 -8.40 -5.80 -0.35
N ILE A 19 -9.71 -5.92 -0.55
CA ILE A 19 -10.63 -6.47 0.47
C ILE A 19 -10.34 -7.96 0.68
N LYS A 20 -10.24 -8.73 -0.41
CA LYS A 20 -9.93 -10.16 -0.33
C LYS A 20 -8.57 -10.44 0.30
N HIS A 21 -7.58 -9.61 -0.01
CA HIS A 21 -6.24 -9.76 0.56
C HIS A 21 -6.27 -9.62 2.08
N LYS A 22 -6.97 -8.60 2.60
CA LYS A 22 -7.13 -8.38 4.05
C LYS A 22 -7.83 -9.54 4.76
N GLU A 23 -8.79 -10.19 4.10
CA GLU A 23 -9.50 -11.35 4.62
C GLU A 23 -8.64 -12.62 4.62
N SER A 24 -7.73 -12.76 3.64
CA SER A 24 -6.84 -13.92 3.50
C SER A 24 -5.65 -13.96 4.45
N LEU A 25 -5.42 -12.91 5.25
CA LEU A 25 -4.28 -12.85 6.17
C LEU A 25 -4.37 -13.91 7.28
N THR A 26 -3.27 -14.64 7.46
CA THR A 26 -3.05 -15.57 8.56
C THR A 26 -2.98 -14.83 9.91
N ARG A 27 -3.12 -15.57 11.02
CA ARG A 27 -3.04 -14.97 12.37
C ARG A 27 -1.69 -14.32 12.66
N SER A 28 -0.60 -14.94 12.20
CA SER A 28 0.76 -14.42 12.32
C SER A 28 0.95 -13.14 11.52
N GLU A 29 0.43 -13.08 10.30
CA GLU A 29 0.50 -11.87 9.47
C GLU A 29 -0.29 -10.72 10.11
N LYS A 30 -1.51 -10.98 10.62
CA LYS A 30 -2.29 -9.97 11.35
C LYS A 30 -1.55 -9.41 12.56
N PHE A 31 -0.84 -10.26 13.29
CA PHE A 31 -0.03 -9.84 14.43
C PHE A 31 1.20 -9.03 13.98
N ALA A 32 1.90 -9.46 12.94
CA ALA A 32 3.03 -8.73 12.37
C ALA A 32 2.59 -7.34 11.88
N THR A 33 1.47 -7.25 11.14
CA THR A 33 0.89 -5.97 10.70
C THR A 33 0.53 -5.07 11.89
N TRP A 34 0.03 -5.63 13.00
CA TRP A 34 -0.24 -4.86 14.21
C TRP A 34 1.03 -4.26 14.81
N ILE A 35 2.12 -5.03 14.90
CA ILE A 35 3.42 -4.56 15.39
C ILE A 35 3.97 -3.45 14.48
N THR A 36 4.05 -3.71 13.17
CA THR A 36 4.54 -2.77 12.15
C THR A 36 3.79 -1.45 12.20
N ASN A 37 2.46 -1.49 12.37
CA ASN A 37 1.64 -0.29 12.49
C ASN A 37 1.91 0.53 13.77
N ARG A 38 2.42 -0.09 14.84
CA ARG A 38 2.78 0.63 16.08
C ARG A 38 4.20 1.18 16.03
N ILE A 39 5.16 0.37 15.60
CA ILE A 39 6.57 0.76 15.52
C ILE A 39 6.79 1.78 14.38
N GLY A 40 5.99 1.72 13.31
CA GLY A 40 6.15 2.53 12.09
C GLY A 40 5.48 3.90 12.18
N THR A 41 5.35 4.43 13.40
CA THR A 41 4.75 5.74 13.66
C THR A 41 5.83 6.75 13.99
N THR A 42 5.66 8.00 13.56
CA THR A 42 6.58 9.09 13.88
C THR A 42 6.70 9.34 15.38
N GLY A 43 5.61 9.15 16.14
CA GLY A 43 5.62 9.26 17.60
C GLY A 43 6.50 8.21 18.27
N PHE A 44 6.44 6.95 17.83
CA PHE A 44 7.30 5.89 18.36
C PHE A 44 8.78 6.15 18.08
N PHE A 45 9.11 6.66 16.90
CA PHE A 45 10.49 7.07 16.57
C PHE A 45 11.00 8.15 17.53
N ILE A 46 10.21 9.17 17.84
CA ILE A 46 10.58 10.24 18.78
C ILE A 46 10.82 9.68 20.19
N ILE A 47 9.97 8.75 20.65
CA ILE A 47 10.13 8.12 21.97
C ILE A 47 11.47 7.36 22.06
N ILE A 48 11.80 6.54 21.05
CA ILE A 48 13.08 5.83 21.01
C ILE A 48 14.24 6.81 20.94
N LEU A 49 14.14 7.86 20.12
CA LEU A 49 15.19 8.87 19.98
C LEU A 49 15.49 9.55 21.32
N ILE A 50 14.45 10.00 22.05
CA ILE A 50 14.59 10.63 23.36
C ILE A 50 15.19 9.64 24.37
N TRP A 51 14.69 8.41 24.40
CA TRP A 51 15.21 7.36 25.28
C TRP A 51 16.70 7.11 25.05
N THR A 52 17.11 6.99 23.78
CA THR A 52 18.51 6.79 23.39
C THR A 52 19.40 7.96 23.80
N VAL A 53 18.98 9.19 23.54
CA VAL A 53 19.73 10.39 23.95
C VAL A 53 19.85 10.45 25.47
N PHE A 54 18.76 10.18 26.19
CA PHE A 54 18.77 10.16 27.66
C PHE A 54 19.73 9.10 28.21
N TRP A 55 19.71 7.89 27.66
CA TRP A 55 20.60 6.80 28.08
C TRP A 55 22.07 7.15 27.81
N PHE A 56 22.37 7.81 26.69
CA PHE A 56 23.72 8.25 26.37
C PHE A 56 24.21 9.34 27.32
N LEU A 57 23.38 10.35 27.60
CA LEU A 57 23.69 11.39 28.58
C LEU A 57 23.93 10.77 29.96
N TRP A 58 23.12 9.78 30.36
CA TRP A 58 23.32 9.06 31.61
C TRP A 58 24.69 8.38 31.67
N ASN A 59 25.10 7.65 30.63
CA ASN A 59 26.39 6.95 30.65
C ASN A 59 27.62 7.87 30.55
N ILE A 60 27.49 9.11 30.07
CA ILE A 60 28.59 10.09 30.06
C ILE A 60 28.70 10.83 31.39
N PHE A 61 27.57 11.28 31.94
CA PHE A 61 27.56 12.21 33.07
C PHE A 61 27.34 11.52 34.43
N ALA A 62 26.91 10.25 34.45
CA ALA A 62 26.78 9.52 35.70
C ALA A 62 28.17 9.27 36.34
N PRO A 63 28.23 9.09 37.67
CA PRO A 63 29.44 8.63 38.34
C PRO A 63 29.89 7.27 37.79
N THR A 64 31.21 7.03 37.74
CA THR A 64 31.82 5.78 37.26
C THR A 64 31.29 4.50 37.90
N LYS A 65 30.75 4.59 39.13
CA LYS A 65 30.12 3.46 39.83
C LYS A 65 28.71 3.10 39.33
N LEU A 66 28.09 3.99 38.54
CA LEU A 66 26.74 3.87 38.00
C LEU A 66 26.74 3.81 36.46
N HIS A 67 27.91 3.69 35.84
CA HIS A 67 28.01 3.43 34.41
C HIS A 67 27.43 2.05 34.10
N PHE A 68 26.44 2.01 33.21
CA PHE A 68 25.88 0.75 32.74
C PHE A 68 26.80 0.04 31.75
N ASP A 69 27.65 0.80 31.03
CA ASP A 69 28.58 0.26 30.02
C ASP A 69 30.02 0.82 30.17
N PRO A 70 30.92 0.10 30.87
CA PRO A 70 32.33 0.49 31.04
C PRO A 70 33.20 0.18 29.79
N PHE A 71 34.23 1.00 29.57
CA PHE A 71 35.15 0.99 28.42
C PHE A 71 35.75 -0.40 28.08
N PRO A 72 35.62 -0.88 26.82
CA PRO A 72 36.68 -0.74 25.79
C PRO A 72 36.18 -0.26 24.42
N ALA A 73 37.10 0.20 23.55
CA ALA A 73 36.79 0.85 22.25
C ALA A 73 35.93 0.02 21.26
N PHE A 74 36.03 -1.32 21.30
CA PHE A 74 35.21 -2.20 20.48
C PHE A 74 33.72 -2.13 20.85
N VAL A 75 33.41 -2.00 22.15
CA VAL A 75 32.02 -1.92 22.64
C VAL A 75 31.37 -0.63 22.18
N ILE A 76 32.09 0.50 22.23
CA ILE A 76 31.60 1.80 21.75
C ILE A 76 31.27 1.75 20.25
N TRP A 77 32.11 1.12 19.44
CA TRP A 77 31.89 1.00 18.00
C TRP A 77 30.66 0.13 17.67
N VAL A 78 30.52 -1.03 18.32
CA VAL A 78 29.33 -1.89 18.18
C VAL A 78 28.08 -1.17 18.70
N PHE A 79 28.19 -0.40 19.79
CA PHE A 79 27.09 0.34 20.36
C PHE A 79 26.60 1.46 19.41
N ILE A 80 27.51 2.30 18.91
CA ILE A 80 27.18 3.37 17.97
C ILE A 80 26.55 2.81 16.70
N SER A 81 27.10 1.73 16.14
CA SER A 81 26.54 1.09 14.93
C SER A 81 25.13 0.51 15.17
N ASN A 82 24.88 -0.13 16.31
CA ASN A 82 23.54 -0.61 16.68
C ASN A 82 22.55 0.55 16.91
N MET A 83 22.99 1.67 17.49
CA MET A 83 22.15 2.85 17.67
C MET A 83 21.72 3.46 16.34
N PHE A 84 22.61 3.54 15.36
CA PHE A 84 22.24 3.97 14.01
C PHE A 84 21.19 3.04 13.41
N GLN A 85 21.38 1.71 13.52
CA GLN A 85 20.39 0.74 13.02
C GLN A 85 19.03 0.87 13.72
N LEU A 86 19.02 1.06 15.04
CA LEU A 86 17.81 1.23 15.83
C LEU A 86 17.01 2.48 15.41
N LEU A 87 17.69 3.54 15.00
CA LEU A 87 17.04 4.75 14.48
C LEU A 87 16.61 4.61 13.01
N PHE A 88 17.41 3.93 12.18
CA PHE A 88 17.10 3.76 10.76
C PHE A 88 15.93 2.81 10.52
N LEU A 89 15.77 1.73 11.29
CA LEU A 89 14.71 0.75 11.07
C LEU A 89 13.29 1.35 11.16
N PRO A 90 12.90 2.09 12.22
CA PRO A 90 11.61 2.76 12.27
C PRO A 90 11.46 3.84 11.20
N LEU A 91 12.53 4.56 10.85
CA LEU A 91 12.50 5.60 9.82
C LEU A 91 12.22 5.01 8.44
N ILE A 92 12.87 3.90 8.09
CA ILE A 92 12.59 3.12 6.88
C ILE A 92 11.13 2.66 6.90
N MET A 93 10.65 2.15 8.03
CA MET A 93 9.30 1.65 8.14
C MET A 93 8.23 2.75 8.05
N ILE A 94 8.50 3.95 8.57
CA ILE A 94 7.64 5.13 8.37
C ILE A 94 7.57 5.49 6.88
N SER A 95 8.72 5.51 6.19
CA SER A 95 8.79 5.77 4.75
C SER A 95 8.02 4.72 3.95
N GLN A 96 8.17 3.43 4.30
CA GLN A 96 7.42 2.33 3.70
C GLN A 96 5.91 2.47 3.92
N ASN A 97 5.48 2.77 5.14
CA ASN A 97 4.06 2.99 5.46
C ASN A 97 3.46 4.16 4.63
N LEU A 98 4.22 5.23 4.42
CA LEU A 98 3.78 6.35 3.59
C LEU A 98 3.64 5.96 2.12
N GLN A 99 4.62 5.23 1.58
CA GLN A 99 4.60 4.71 0.21
C GLN A 99 3.46 3.71 0.00
N GLU A 100 3.20 2.84 0.97
CA GLU A 100 2.11 1.87 0.92
C GLU A 100 0.74 2.55 0.87
N ARG A 101 0.52 3.56 1.72
CA ARG A 101 -0.70 4.38 1.67
C ARG A 101 -0.91 5.04 0.31
N HIS A 102 0.14 5.62 -0.25
CA HIS A 102 0.07 6.20 -1.58
C HIS A 102 -0.23 5.15 -2.66
N THR A 103 0.37 3.97 -2.56
CA THR A 103 0.14 2.85 -3.47
C THR A 103 -1.31 2.36 -3.39
N ILE A 104 -1.89 2.27 -2.18
CA ILE A 104 -3.30 1.91 -1.99
C ILE A 104 -4.22 2.95 -2.63
N MET A 105 -3.99 4.24 -2.38
CA MET A 105 -4.79 5.32 -3.00
C MET A 105 -4.71 5.30 -4.52
N ARG A 106 -3.51 5.06 -5.07
CA ARG A 106 -3.33 4.92 -6.52
C ARG A 106 -4.09 3.71 -7.07
N ALA A 107 -4.02 2.57 -6.40
CA ALA A 107 -4.73 1.35 -6.81
C ALA A 107 -6.26 1.54 -6.77
N GLU A 108 -6.77 2.26 -5.77
CA GLU A 108 -8.20 2.60 -5.68
C GLU A 108 -8.62 3.54 -6.82
N ASN A 109 -7.84 4.57 -7.10
CA ASN A 109 -8.10 5.48 -8.23
C ASN A 109 -8.03 4.75 -9.58
N ASP A 110 -7.03 3.89 -9.79
CA ASP A 110 -6.91 3.09 -11.00
C ASP A 110 -8.11 2.13 -11.15
N PHE A 111 -8.62 1.58 -10.05
CA PHE A 111 -9.83 0.77 -10.05
C PHE A 111 -11.07 1.57 -10.48
N GLU A 112 -11.25 2.79 -9.97
CA GLU A 112 -12.36 3.68 -10.36
C GLU A 112 -12.28 4.11 -11.82
N ILE A 113 -11.09 4.47 -12.30
CA ILE A 113 -10.86 4.81 -13.71
C ILE A 113 -11.22 3.63 -14.60
N ASN A 114 -10.82 2.41 -14.23
CA ASN A 114 -11.14 1.21 -15.01
C ASN A 114 -12.65 0.93 -15.04
N LEU A 115 -13.36 1.11 -13.92
CA LEU A 115 -14.82 1.00 -13.90
C LEU A 115 -15.50 2.06 -14.78
N LYS A 116 -14.97 3.28 -14.80
CA LYS A 116 -15.48 4.35 -15.68
C LYS A 116 -15.24 4.01 -17.14
N ALA A 117 -14.01 3.60 -17.49
CA ALA A 117 -13.64 3.18 -18.82
C ALA A 117 -14.51 2.01 -19.32
N GLU A 118 -14.83 1.05 -18.46
CA GLU A 118 -15.74 -0.05 -18.81
C GLU A 118 -17.14 0.47 -19.20
N ARG A 119 -17.71 1.41 -18.44
CA ARG A 119 -19.02 2.01 -18.76
C ARG A 119 -18.99 2.82 -20.05
N GLU A 120 -17.91 3.56 -20.28
CA GLU A 120 -17.72 4.31 -21.53
C GLU A 120 -17.62 3.38 -22.73
N ILE A 121 -16.89 2.26 -22.61
CA ILE A 121 -16.81 1.22 -23.64
C ILE A 121 -18.18 0.58 -23.88
N GLU A 122 -18.94 0.25 -22.82
CA GLU A 122 -20.30 -0.29 -22.95
C GLU A 122 -21.21 0.69 -23.71
N ALA A 123 -21.14 1.99 -23.41
CA ALA A 123 -21.90 3.02 -24.11
C ALA A 123 -21.52 3.15 -25.60
N ILE A 124 -20.22 3.07 -25.92
CA ILE A 124 -19.74 3.08 -27.31
C ILE A 124 -20.28 1.86 -28.07
N LEU A 125 -20.19 0.68 -27.48
CA LEU A 125 -20.67 -0.56 -28.10
C LEU A 125 -22.18 -0.53 -28.36
N ILE A 126 -22.98 -0.01 -27.42
CA ILE A 126 -24.43 0.15 -27.61
C ILE A 126 -24.72 1.10 -28.78
N ASN A 127 -23.99 2.21 -28.86
CA ASN A 127 -24.15 3.16 -29.95
C ASN A 127 -23.75 2.56 -31.31
N LEU A 128 -22.73 1.70 -31.35
CA LEU A 128 -22.32 0.99 -32.56
C LEU A 128 -23.36 -0.03 -33.01
N GLU A 129 -23.90 -0.86 -32.11
CA GLU A 129 -25.00 -1.79 -32.42
C GLU A 129 -26.22 -1.03 -32.98
N LYS A 130 -26.55 0.12 -32.37
CA LYS A 130 -27.64 0.99 -32.85
C LYS A 130 -27.37 1.59 -34.23
N GLN A 131 -26.11 1.84 -34.59
CA GLN A 131 -25.75 2.32 -35.93
C GLN A 131 -25.87 1.18 -36.96
N GLU A 132 -25.43 -0.02 -36.62
CA GLU A 132 -25.55 -1.23 -37.46
C GLU A 132 -27.03 -1.50 -37.80
N GLU A 133 -27.92 -1.48 -36.80
CA GLU A 133 -29.37 -1.63 -37.03
C GLU A 133 -29.96 -0.57 -37.97
N LYS A 134 -29.50 0.68 -37.86
CA LYS A 134 -29.99 1.77 -38.73
C LYS A 134 -29.53 1.56 -40.17
N ILE A 135 -28.28 1.15 -40.37
CA ILE A 135 -27.73 0.86 -41.70
C ILE A 135 -28.49 -0.28 -42.34
N GLU A 136 -28.73 -1.38 -41.62
CA GLU A 136 -29.53 -2.50 -42.12
C GLU A 136 -30.95 -2.08 -42.52
N ARG A 137 -31.62 -1.25 -41.69
CA ARG A 137 -32.95 -0.73 -42.02
C ARG A 137 -32.95 0.14 -43.28
N ILE A 138 -31.91 0.95 -43.50
CA ILE A 138 -31.78 1.78 -44.70
C ILE A 138 -31.55 0.89 -45.93
N LEU A 139 -30.65 -0.08 -45.83
CA LEU A 139 -30.38 -1.03 -46.92
C LEU A 139 -31.64 -1.80 -47.31
N LYS A 140 -32.44 -2.24 -46.32
CA LYS A 140 -33.70 -2.95 -46.57
C LYS A 140 -34.73 -2.07 -47.30
N LYS A 141 -34.79 -0.77 -46.99
CA LYS A 141 -35.68 0.19 -47.67
C LYS A 141 -35.20 0.60 -49.07
N LEU A 142 -33.92 0.43 -49.39
CA LEU A 142 -33.35 0.76 -50.70
C LEU A 142 -33.35 -0.43 -51.68
N GLY A 143 -33.46 -1.66 -51.15
CA GLY A 143 -33.59 -2.89 -51.94
C GLY A 143 -35.04 -3.31 -52.23
N GLU A 144 -36.03 -2.59 -51.69
CA GLU A 144 -37.46 -2.62 -52.06
C GLU A 144 -37.78 -1.45 -53.00
#